data_AF-A0A382FPJ5-F1
#
_entry.id   AF-A0A382FPJ5-F1
#
_cell.length_a   1.000
_cell.length_b   1.000
_cell.length_c   1.000
_cell.angle_alpha   90.00
_cell.angle_beta   90.00
_cell.angle_gamma   90.00
#
_symmetry.space_group_name_H-M   'P 1'
#
loop_
_entity.id
_entity.type
_entity.pdbx_description
1 polymer ?
#
loop_
_entity_poly.entity_id
_entity_poly.type
_entity_poly.pdbx_seq_one_letter_code
_entity_poly.pdbx_strand_id
1 'polypeptide(L)'
;MDMLGFNLQIKKARYMVKSIFPKDLAGRIAALEHRLVALETNLVDIQVEYADSSRELTEMRSFVRRLADWGLKASDTRSWIGVCNAVGWPAITANAHRVVRRKDMVLHVLLHRCAFNQHCSLDGVSYSDLPASYRPYL
;
A
#
# COMPACT_ATOMS: atom_id res chain seq x y z
N MET A 1 44.73 -43.76 41.15
CA MET A 1 43.65 -42.76 41.29
C MET A 1 42.76 -43.23 42.42
N ASP A 2 42.54 -42.39 43.44
CA ASP A 2 41.70 -42.74 44.58
C ASP A 2 40.21 -42.49 44.28
N MET A 3 39.33 -43.20 45.00
CA MET A 3 37.88 -43.07 44.80
C MET A 3 37.35 -41.66 45.13
N LEU A 4 38.09 -40.92 45.97
CA LEU A 4 37.78 -39.54 46.38
C LEU A 4 37.99 -38.54 45.24
N GLY A 5 39.10 -38.63 44.50
CA GLY A 5 39.38 -37.78 43.35
C GLY A 5 38.37 -37.97 42.22
N PHE A 6 37.91 -39.20 42.00
CA PHE A 6 36.89 -39.51 40.98
C PHE A 6 35.52 -38.92 41.35
N ASN A 7 35.11 -39.03 42.62
CA ASN A 7 33.87 -38.44 43.11
C ASN A 7 33.89 -36.91 43.04
N LEU A 8 35.04 -36.29 43.30
CA LEU A 8 35.20 -34.84 43.22
C LEU A 8 35.06 -34.33 41.78
N GLN A 9 35.63 -35.05 40.80
CA GLN A 9 35.46 -34.73 39.38
C GLN A 9 34.00 -34.87 38.91
N ILE A 10 33.30 -35.92 39.33
CA ILE A 10 31.88 -36.11 39.00
C ILE A 10 31.01 -34.99 39.59
N LYS A 11 31.29 -34.55 40.83
CA LYS A 11 30.58 -33.44 41.47
C LYS A 11 30.81 -32.12 40.73
N LYS A 12 32.07 -31.84 40.33
CA LYS A 12 32.43 -30.67 39.53
C LYS A 12 31.73 -30.67 38.17
N ALA A 13 31.75 -31.80 37.46
CA ALA A 13 31.08 -31.95 36.17
C ALA A 13 29.57 -31.73 36.28
N ARG A 14 28.90 -32.30 37.30
CA ARG A 14 27.47 -32.05 37.55
C ARG A 14 27.16 -30.58 37.87
N TYR A 15 28.04 -29.89 38.58
CA TYR A 15 27.87 -28.47 38.90
C TYR A 15 28.03 -27.60 37.64
N MET A 16 28.98 -27.94 36.76
CA MET A 16 29.18 -27.22 35.50
C MET A 16 28.06 -27.48 34.48
N VAL A 17 27.50 -28.69 34.45
CA VAL A 17 26.29 -29.00 33.65
C VAL A 17 25.06 -28.28 34.21
N LYS A 18 24.96 -28.09 35.54
CA LYS A 18 23.93 -27.25 36.16
C LYS A 18 24.14 -25.74 35.91
N SER A 19 25.38 -25.29 35.72
CA SER A 19 25.72 -23.87 35.54
C SER A 19 25.70 -23.39 34.09
N ILE A 20 25.65 -24.30 33.10
CA ILE A 20 25.23 -23.98 31.73
C ILE A 20 23.70 -23.99 31.75
N PHE A 21 23.14 -22.92 32.31
CA PHE A 21 21.75 -22.88 32.76
C PHE A 21 20.75 -23.04 31.60
N PRO A 22 19.72 -23.90 31.73
CA PRO A 22 18.58 -23.92 30.80
C PRO A 22 17.82 -22.57 30.75
N LYS A 23 18.00 -21.69 31.74
CA LYS A 23 17.42 -20.33 31.76
C LYS A 23 17.99 -19.39 30.70
N ASP A 24 19.28 -19.51 30.35
CA ASP A 24 19.90 -18.67 29.31
C ASP A 24 19.43 -19.10 27.91
N LEU A 25 19.34 -20.41 27.68
CA LEU A 25 18.79 -20.96 26.44
C LEU A 25 17.29 -20.64 26.31
N ALA A 26 16.50 -20.83 27.37
CA ALA A 26 15.07 -20.52 27.36
C ALA A 26 14.79 -19.02 27.13
N GLY A 27 15.58 -18.13 27.75
CA GLY A 27 15.47 -16.69 27.50
C GLY A 27 15.81 -16.30 26.06
N ARG A 28 16.84 -16.94 25.48
CA ARG A 28 17.20 -16.75 24.06
C ARG A 28 16.13 -17.27 23.12
N ILE A 29 15.52 -18.43 23.43
CA ILE A 29 14.39 -18.99 22.66
C ILE A 29 13.21 -18.01 22.70
N ALA A 30 12.79 -17.57 23.89
CA ALA A 30 11.68 -16.62 24.02
C ALA A 30 11.95 -15.29 23.30
N ALA A 31 13.19 -14.77 23.36
CA ALA A 31 13.57 -13.58 22.62
C ALA A 31 13.51 -13.77 21.10
N LEU A 32 13.90 -14.94 20.59
CA LEU A 32 13.78 -15.28 19.17
C LEU A 32 12.32 -15.44 18.75
N GLU A 33 11.49 -16.10 19.57
CA GLU A 33 10.04 -16.24 19.32
C GLU A 33 9.35 -14.88 19.23
N HIS A 34 9.63 -13.97 20.17
CA HIS A 34 9.11 -12.59 20.10
C HIS A 34 9.56 -11.84 18.85
N ARG A 35 10.83 -12.02 18.43
CA ARG A 35 11.34 -11.42 17.20
C ARG A 35 10.67 -12.00 15.96
N LEU A 36 10.40 -13.31 15.95
CA LEU A 36 9.68 -13.96 14.85
C LEU A 36 8.27 -13.41 14.72
N VAL A 37 7.52 -13.31 15.83
CA VAL A 37 6.17 -12.72 15.83
C VAL A 37 6.19 -11.27 15.32
N ALA A 38 7.16 -10.46 15.76
CA ALA A 38 7.28 -9.08 15.27
C ALA A 38 7.59 -9.01 13.77
N LEU A 39 8.44 -9.91 13.26
CA LEU A 39 8.75 -10.01 11.83
C LEU A 39 7.54 -10.47 11.03
N GLU A 40 6.75 -11.41 11.55
CA GLU A 40 5.52 -11.88 10.92
C GLU A 40 4.49 -10.75 10.80
N THR A 41 4.27 -9.97 11.85
CA THR A 41 3.39 -8.79 11.80
C THR A 41 3.86 -7.79 10.75
N ASN A 42 5.15 -7.44 10.74
CA ASN A 42 5.69 -6.51 9.76
C ASN A 42 5.55 -7.02 8.32
N LEU A 43 5.69 -8.34 8.10
CA LEU A 43 5.48 -8.93 6.78
C LEU A 43 4.02 -8.80 6.32
N VAL A 44 3.06 -8.96 7.22
CA VAL A 44 1.64 -8.76 6.91
C VAL A 44 1.37 -7.31 6.52
N ASP A 45 1.89 -6.35 7.28
CA ASP A 45 1.71 -4.91 6.98
C ASP A 45 2.31 -4.55 5.61
N ILE A 46 3.53 -5.02 5.31
CA ILE A 46 4.18 -4.82 4.01
C ILE A 46 3.38 -5.47 2.87
N GLN A 47 2.79 -6.64 3.09
CA GLN A 47 1.95 -7.30 2.08
C GLN A 47 0.69 -6.50 1.76
N VAL A 48 0.07 -5.87 2.77
CA VAL A 48 -1.09 -4.99 2.58
C VAL A 48 -0.68 -3.75 1.78
N GLU A 49 0.39 -3.06 2.18
CA GLU A 49 0.90 -1.88 1.47
C GLU A 49 1.30 -2.19 0.02
N TYR A 50 1.92 -3.35 -0.21
CA TYR A 50 2.25 -3.83 -1.55
C TYR A 50 0.99 -4.07 -2.39
N ALA A 51 -0.03 -4.73 -1.84
CA ALA A 51 -1.27 -4.98 -2.54
C ALA A 51 -1.99 -3.68 -2.91
N ASP A 52 -2.03 -2.70 -2.01
CA ASP A 52 -2.62 -1.39 -2.25
C ASP A 52 -1.86 -0.61 -3.33
N SER A 53 -0.53 -0.55 -3.23
CA SER A 53 0.32 0.11 -4.23
C SER A 53 0.21 -0.55 -5.60
N SER A 54 0.14 -1.88 -5.65
CA SER A 54 -0.02 -2.66 -6.88
C SER A 54 -1.37 -2.39 -7.55
N ARG A 55 -2.44 -2.28 -6.74
CA ARG A 55 -3.76 -1.89 -7.20
C ARG A 55 -3.74 -0.47 -7.78
N GLU A 56 -3.19 0.50 -7.05
CA GLU A 56 -3.09 1.89 -7.51
C GLU A 56 -2.32 1.99 -8.84
N LEU A 57 -1.16 1.32 -8.93
CA LEU A 57 -0.35 1.28 -10.15
C LEU A 57 -1.14 0.70 -11.34
N THR A 58 -1.92 -0.35 -11.10
CA THR A 58 -2.75 -0.98 -12.14
C THR A 58 -3.86 -0.04 -12.61
N GLU A 59 -4.49 0.68 -11.70
CA GLU A 59 -5.50 1.69 -12.02
C GLU A 59 -4.91 2.86 -12.82
N MET A 60 -3.75 3.39 -12.42
CA MET A 60 -3.05 4.45 -13.16
C MET A 60 -2.66 4.00 -14.57
N ARG A 61 -2.17 2.77 -14.73
CA ARG A 61 -1.84 2.20 -16.04
C ARG A 61 -3.07 2.04 -16.93
N SER A 62 -4.18 1.60 -16.36
CA SER A 62 -5.46 1.49 -17.06
C SER A 62 -5.93 2.88 -17.51
N PHE A 63 -5.91 3.86 -16.60
CA PHE A 63 -6.26 5.26 -16.89
C PHE A 63 -5.46 5.83 -18.06
N VAL A 64 -4.13 5.70 -18.06
CA VAL A 64 -3.27 6.20 -19.15
C VAL A 64 -3.64 5.59 -20.50
N ARG A 65 -4.00 4.29 -20.54
CA ARG A 65 -4.45 3.66 -21.79
C ARG A 65 -5.80 4.23 -22.25
N ARG A 66 -6.74 4.38 -21.31
CA ARG A 66 -8.09 4.88 -21.60
C ARG A 66 -8.12 6.33 -22.02
N LEU A 67 -7.13 7.15 -21.64
CA LEU A 67 -7.03 8.54 -22.15
C LEU A 67 -7.07 8.62 -23.68
N ALA A 68 -6.58 7.59 -24.38
CA ALA A 68 -6.66 7.52 -25.84
C ALA A 68 -8.11 7.49 -26.37
N ASP A 69 -9.07 6.98 -25.60
CA ASP A 69 -10.50 6.96 -25.96
C ASP A 69 -11.07 8.38 -26.14
N TRP A 70 -10.45 9.36 -25.48
CA TRP A 70 -10.76 10.79 -25.60
C TRP A 70 -9.74 11.58 -26.42
N GLY A 71 -8.75 10.91 -27.03
CA GLY A 71 -7.64 11.56 -27.73
C GLY A 71 -6.69 12.34 -26.80
N LEU A 72 -6.70 12.03 -25.50
CA LEU A 72 -5.90 12.70 -24.49
C LEU A 72 -4.54 12.01 -24.29
N LYS A 73 -3.55 12.81 -23.90
CA LYS A 73 -2.27 12.35 -23.36
C LYS A 73 -2.21 12.62 -21.87
N ALA A 74 -1.37 11.89 -21.15
CA ALA A 74 -1.14 12.12 -19.72
C ALA A 74 -0.66 13.56 -19.40
N SER A 75 -0.02 14.24 -20.35
CA SER A 75 0.37 15.65 -20.20
C SER A 75 -0.84 16.60 -20.11
N ASP A 76 -1.96 16.23 -20.71
CA ASP A 76 -3.14 17.09 -20.86
C ASP A 76 -3.98 17.10 -19.58
N THR A 77 -3.81 16.07 -18.74
CA THR A 77 -4.52 15.89 -17.46
C THR A 77 -3.86 16.62 -16.29
N ARG A 78 -2.98 17.60 -16.55
CA ARG A 78 -2.38 18.46 -15.51
C ARG A 78 -3.36 19.50 -14.96
N SER A 79 -4.41 19.81 -15.72
CA SER A 79 -5.48 20.71 -15.27
C SER A 79 -6.76 20.42 -16.04
N TRP A 80 -7.91 20.78 -15.47
CA TRP A 80 -9.20 20.69 -16.15
C TRP A 80 -9.24 21.48 -17.46
N ILE A 81 -8.56 22.63 -17.51
CA ILE A 81 -8.43 23.46 -18.71
C ILE A 81 -7.63 22.72 -19.79
N GLY A 82 -6.52 22.07 -19.40
CA GLY A 82 -5.70 21.27 -20.31
C GLY A 82 -6.50 20.17 -20.99
N VAL A 83 -7.32 19.45 -20.22
CA VAL A 83 -8.23 18.43 -20.75
C VAL A 83 -9.19 19.04 -21.77
N CYS A 84 -9.91 20.10 -21.39
CA CYS A 84 -10.85 20.78 -22.27
C CYS A 84 -10.20 21.26 -23.58
N ASN A 85 -9.00 21.86 -23.50
CA ASN A 85 -8.28 22.35 -24.66
C ASN A 85 -7.88 21.22 -25.61
N ALA A 86 -7.41 20.09 -25.06
CA ALA A 86 -6.98 18.94 -25.87
C ALA A 86 -8.15 18.28 -26.62
N VAL A 87 -9.33 18.21 -26.00
CA VAL A 87 -10.54 17.64 -26.63
C VAL A 87 -11.39 18.67 -27.40
N GLY A 88 -10.98 19.94 -27.44
CA GLY A 88 -11.69 21.01 -28.14
C GLY A 88 -12.98 21.46 -27.47
N TRP A 89 -13.13 21.29 -26.15
CA TRP A 89 -14.27 21.80 -25.40
C TRP A 89 -14.03 23.24 -24.94
N PRO A 90 -14.87 24.21 -25.33
CA PRO A 90 -14.69 25.59 -24.92
C PRO A 90 -14.94 25.73 -23.41
N ALA A 91 -13.90 26.09 -22.68
CA ALA A 91 -13.95 26.37 -21.25
C ALA A 91 -13.20 27.66 -20.92
N ILE A 92 -13.75 28.44 -20.00
CA ILE A 92 -13.14 29.66 -19.47
C ILE A 92 -12.68 29.32 -18.06
N THR A 93 -11.37 29.39 -17.82
CA THR A 93 -10.63 29.03 -16.59
C THR A 93 -11.44 28.34 -15.48
N ALA A 94 -12.28 29.09 -14.76
CA ALA A 94 -13.03 28.62 -13.59
C ALA A 94 -14.12 27.56 -13.88
N ASN A 95 -14.59 27.40 -15.12
CA ASN A 95 -15.69 26.48 -15.44
C ASN A 95 -15.26 25.15 -16.08
N ALA A 96 -13.97 24.95 -16.37
CA ALA A 96 -13.49 23.77 -17.10
C ALA A 96 -13.88 22.44 -16.43
N HIS A 97 -13.80 22.38 -15.10
CA HIS A 97 -14.26 21.23 -14.31
C HIS A 97 -15.74 20.89 -14.56
N ARG A 98 -16.61 21.91 -14.59
CA ARG A 98 -18.05 21.75 -14.89
C ARG A 98 -18.28 21.33 -16.33
N VAL A 99 -17.47 21.83 -17.26
CA VAL A 99 -17.57 21.46 -18.69
C VAL A 99 -17.26 19.98 -18.87
N VAL A 100 -16.16 19.47 -18.30
CA VAL A 100 -15.81 18.05 -18.38
C VAL A 100 -16.94 17.20 -17.80
N ARG A 101 -17.43 17.50 -16.59
CA ARG A 101 -18.56 16.76 -15.97
C ARG A 101 -19.80 16.70 -16.86
N ARG A 102 -20.18 17.83 -17.49
CA ARG A 102 -21.38 17.89 -18.36
C ARG A 102 -21.20 17.15 -19.67
N LYS A 103 -19.99 17.17 -20.22
CA LYS A 103 -19.68 16.56 -21.51
C LYS A 103 -19.47 15.06 -21.37
N ASP A 104 -18.80 14.65 -20.30
CA ASP A 104 -18.45 13.26 -20.05
C ASP A 104 -18.26 13.00 -18.55
N MET A 105 -19.26 12.35 -17.94
CA MET A 105 -19.22 11.98 -16.53
C MET A 105 -18.17 10.89 -16.24
N VAL A 106 -17.93 9.99 -17.19
CA VAL A 106 -16.96 8.89 -17.03
C VAL A 106 -15.56 9.47 -16.96
N LEU A 107 -15.22 10.34 -17.91
CA LEU A 107 -13.93 11.04 -17.92
C LEU A 107 -13.75 11.89 -16.65
N HIS A 108 -14.79 12.58 -16.21
CA HIS A 108 -14.76 13.39 -14.98
C HIS A 108 -14.40 12.57 -13.74
N VAL A 109 -15.07 11.43 -13.52
CA VAL A 109 -14.80 10.54 -12.38
C VAL A 109 -13.40 9.95 -12.47
N LEU A 110 -12.96 9.52 -13.66
CA LEU A 110 -11.62 8.98 -13.86
C LEU A 110 -10.52 10.01 -13.58
N LEU A 111 -10.70 11.24 -14.05
CA LEU A 111 -9.76 12.32 -13.81
C LEU A 111 -9.64 12.63 -12.31
N HIS A 112 -10.74 12.61 -11.56
CA HIS A 112 -10.69 12.75 -10.11
C HIS A 112 -9.96 11.60 -9.41
N ARG A 113 -10.16 10.36 -9.87
CA ARG A 113 -9.53 9.20 -9.26
C ARG A 113 -8.02 9.15 -9.52
N CYS A 114 -7.59 9.52 -10.73
CA CYS A 114 -6.25 9.19 -11.21
C CYS A 114 -5.35 10.40 -11.48
N ALA A 115 -5.88 11.63 -11.60
CA ALA A 115 -5.10 12.80 -12.02
C ALA A 115 -5.30 14.06 -11.17
N PHE A 116 -6.48 14.24 -10.56
CA PHE A 116 -6.83 15.40 -9.75
C PHE A 116 -7.17 15.00 -8.32
N ASN A 117 -7.52 15.99 -7.49
CA ASN A 117 -8.02 15.75 -6.13
C ASN A 117 -9.16 14.71 -6.16
N GLN A 118 -9.05 13.68 -5.34
CA GLN A 118 -10.06 12.62 -5.24
C GLN A 118 -11.39 13.14 -4.65
N HIS A 119 -11.37 14.25 -3.92
CA HIS A 119 -12.59 14.94 -3.49
C HIS A 119 -13.09 15.95 -4.54
N CYS A 120 -14.38 15.89 -4.84
CA CYS A 120 -15.04 16.79 -5.78
C CYS A 120 -16.05 17.72 -5.09
N SER A 121 -15.70 19.00 -5.00
CA SER A 121 -16.58 20.02 -4.39
C SER A 121 -17.85 20.32 -5.19
N LEU A 122 -17.88 20.04 -6.49
CA LEU A 122 -19.08 20.23 -7.33
C LEU A 122 -20.17 19.19 -7.05
N ASP A 123 -19.76 18.03 -6.56
CA ASP A 123 -20.61 16.85 -6.41
C ASP A 123 -20.74 16.45 -4.93
N GLY A 124 -19.88 16.99 -4.07
CA GLY A 124 -19.86 16.73 -2.64
C GLY A 124 -19.34 15.34 -2.26
N VAL A 125 -18.62 14.65 -3.15
CA VAL A 125 -18.22 13.24 -2.97
C VAL A 125 -16.70 13.05 -3.00
N SER A 126 -16.23 12.03 -2.29
CA SER A 126 -14.88 11.51 -2.41
C SER A 126 -14.87 10.31 -3.35
N TYR A 127 -13.96 10.32 -4.32
CA TYR A 127 -13.80 9.29 -5.34
C TYR A 127 -12.72 8.24 -4.99
N SER A 128 -12.07 8.37 -3.83
CA SER A 128 -11.04 7.46 -3.32
C SER A 128 -11.54 6.02 -3.13
N ASP A 129 -12.80 5.86 -2.71
CA ASP A 129 -13.35 4.58 -2.25
C ASP A 129 -14.62 4.17 -3.01
N LEU A 130 -14.77 4.60 -4.27
CA LEU A 130 -15.99 4.29 -5.01
C LEU A 130 -16.24 2.77 -5.07
N PRO A 131 -17.45 2.32 -4.70
CA PRO A 131 -17.80 0.90 -4.70
C PRO A 131 -17.73 0.32 -6.11
N ALA A 132 -17.53 -1.00 -6.19
CA ALA A 132 -17.40 -1.74 -7.44
C ALA A 132 -18.61 -1.58 -8.39
N SER A 133 -19.75 -1.07 -7.92
CA SER A 133 -20.93 -0.75 -8.72
C SER A 133 -20.73 0.37 -9.75
N TYR A 134 -19.70 1.21 -9.59
CA TYR A 134 -19.32 2.20 -10.61
C TYR A 134 -18.38 1.65 -11.68
N ARG A 135 -17.88 0.40 -11.54
CA ARG A 135 -17.00 -0.26 -12.53
C ARG A 135 -17.55 -0.32 -13.96
N PRO A 136 -18.86 -0.43 -14.24
CA PRO A 136 -19.37 -0.43 -15.62
C PRO A 136 -19.18 0.92 -16.34
N TYR A 137 -18.98 1.99 -15.58
CA TYR A 137 -18.68 3.33 -16.07
C TYR A 137 -17.18 3.64 -16.00
N LEU A 138 -16.34 2.69 -15.58
CA LEU A 138 -14.88 2.77 -15.45
C LEU A 138 -14.21 1.68 -16.31
#